data_AF-A0AAE0RT06-F1
#
_entry.id   AF-A0AAE0RT06-F1
#
_cell.length_a   1.000
_cell.length_b   1.000
_cell.length_c   1.000
_cell.angle_alpha   90.00
_cell.angle_beta   90.00
_cell.angle_gamma   90.00
#
_symmetry.space_group_name_H-M   'P 1'
#
loop_
_entity.id
_entity.type
_entity.pdbx_description
1 polymer ?
#
loop_
_entity_poly.entity_id
_entity_poly.type
_entity_poly.pdbx_seq_one_letter_code
_entity_poly.pdbx_strand_id
1 'polypeptide(L)'
;MTIPVYVAEASPSNIRGRLVTLNQLFITIGILVSSIVAGLFSTDKENGWRYMLGLAGVPSVIQFIGFFFLPESPRWLVSRNHHEQARKALSTIRGMKNVDTELKEIILSVEEDKKVQAATGDRFAIERVFTTQPVRRALILGCSLQLFQQLCGINTVIYYSASILKLAGFPTELAIWLVCVPNAVNCLATFIGIGLVEKMGRRILTLISLLGVMIALVVLAVGFQLSSIHSPPINKTAIYSLDDNASIGDCFNYTNCEACVDDPVCGFCYQVGAELTTGTCLRVHDSFPERYANFSSARCNATNVYDLEKSKRIYRWADSYCPSDYTWMAVLGLALFVLGFAPAAVAMQEFCHKDAISPLQTNTKNHICFRPPQPHPL
;
A
#
# COMPACT_ATOMS: atom_id res chain seq x y z
N MET A 1 -1.43 6.21 -15.10
CA MET A 1 -2.80 6.40 -15.64
C MET A 1 -3.02 5.75 -17.01
N THR A 2 -1.98 5.35 -17.74
CA THR A 2 -2.09 4.76 -19.08
C THR A 2 -2.40 3.26 -19.08
N ILE A 3 -1.87 2.51 -18.10
CA ILE A 3 -2.01 1.04 -18.03
C ILE A 3 -3.48 0.57 -18.00
N PRO A 4 -4.35 1.01 -17.06
CA PRO A 4 -5.71 0.50 -17.01
C PRO A 4 -6.53 0.89 -18.25
N VAL A 5 -6.23 2.03 -18.88
CA VAL A 5 -6.88 2.45 -20.13
C VAL A 5 -6.47 1.55 -21.29
N TYR A 6 -5.16 1.36 -21.48
CA TYR A 6 -4.64 0.46 -22.51
C TYR A 6 -5.16 -0.98 -22.33
N VAL A 7 -5.14 -1.48 -21.09
CA VAL A 7 -5.67 -2.81 -20.77
C VAL A 7 -7.18 -2.87 -21.07
N ALA A 8 -7.96 -1.83 -20.74
CA ALA A 8 -9.38 -1.80 -21.04
C ALA A 8 -9.66 -1.76 -22.55
N GLU A 9 -8.83 -1.09 -23.35
CA GLU A 9 -8.99 -0.98 -24.81
C GLU A 9 -8.52 -2.24 -25.55
N ALA A 10 -7.45 -2.89 -25.09
CA ALA A 10 -6.93 -4.11 -25.68
C ALA A 10 -7.73 -5.36 -25.26
N SER A 11 -8.32 -5.35 -24.06
CA SER A 11 -9.01 -6.52 -23.50
C SER A 11 -10.42 -6.73 -24.08
N PRO A 12 -10.83 -7.99 -24.27
CA PRO A 12 -12.17 -8.31 -24.75
C PRO A 12 -13.19 -8.06 -23.64
N SER A 13 -14.40 -7.73 -24.04
CA SER A 13 -15.48 -7.31 -23.13
C SER A 13 -15.79 -8.34 -22.02
N ASN A 14 -15.58 -9.63 -22.28
CA ASN A 14 -15.87 -10.73 -21.35
C ASN A 14 -14.85 -10.88 -20.21
N ILE A 15 -13.56 -10.58 -20.42
CA ILE A 15 -12.50 -10.71 -19.39
C ILE A 15 -11.86 -9.38 -18.99
N ARG A 16 -12.29 -8.26 -19.58
CA ARG A 16 -11.79 -6.90 -19.27
C ARG A 16 -11.73 -6.60 -17.78
N GLY A 17 -12.79 -6.91 -17.04
CA GLY A 17 -12.82 -6.70 -15.58
C GLY A 17 -11.70 -7.45 -14.86
N ARG A 18 -11.44 -8.71 -15.25
CA ARG A 18 -10.36 -9.53 -14.70
C ARG A 18 -8.97 -9.01 -15.06
N LEU A 19 -8.77 -8.52 -16.29
CA LEU A 19 -7.48 -7.92 -16.66
C LEU A 19 -7.19 -6.61 -15.92
N VAL A 20 -8.21 -5.80 -15.68
CA VAL A 20 -8.06 -4.55 -14.92
C VAL A 20 -7.77 -4.85 -13.45
N THR A 21 -8.39 -5.87 -12.85
CA THR A 21 -8.09 -6.28 -11.47
C THR A 21 -6.72 -6.95 -11.34
N LEU A 22 -6.22 -7.63 -12.37
CA LEU A 22 -4.83 -8.12 -12.42
C LEU A 22 -3.79 -7.00 -12.28
N ASN A 23 -4.06 -5.80 -12.81
CA ASN A 23 -3.18 -4.66 -12.58
C ASN A 23 -3.05 -4.33 -11.08
N GLN A 24 -4.13 -4.43 -10.31
CA GLN A 24 -4.08 -4.24 -8.86
C GLN A 24 -3.26 -5.34 -8.17
N LEU A 25 -3.38 -6.59 -8.63
CA LEU A 25 -2.56 -7.68 -8.13
C LEU A 25 -1.06 -7.39 -8.36
N PHE A 26 -0.66 -6.97 -9.56
CA PHE A 26 0.74 -6.59 -9.86
C PHE A 26 1.25 -5.45 -8.98
N ILE A 27 0.40 -4.46 -8.66
CA ILE A 27 0.77 -3.39 -7.71
C ILE A 27 1.10 -4.00 -6.34
N THR A 28 0.26 -4.89 -5.82
CA THR A 28 0.50 -5.52 -4.50
C THR A 28 1.73 -6.45 -4.49
N ILE A 29 1.98 -7.17 -5.59
CA ILE A 29 3.21 -7.96 -5.76
C ILE A 29 4.43 -7.04 -5.77
N GLY A 30 4.38 -5.91 -6.47
CA GLY A 30 5.46 -4.92 -6.49
C GLY A 30 5.77 -4.37 -5.09
N ILE A 31 4.74 -4.07 -4.30
CA ILE A 31 4.89 -3.64 -2.90
C ILE A 31 5.57 -4.73 -2.06
N LEU A 32 5.17 -6.00 -2.21
CA LEU A 32 5.76 -7.13 -1.49
C LEU A 32 7.23 -7.33 -1.87
N VAL A 33 7.55 -7.37 -3.16
CA VAL A 33 8.93 -7.51 -3.66
C VAL A 33 9.78 -6.34 -3.17
N SER A 34 9.25 -5.12 -3.20
CA SER A 34 9.93 -3.93 -2.66
C SER A 34 10.27 -4.09 -1.18
N SER A 35 9.35 -4.58 -0.34
CA SER A 35 9.65 -4.84 1.07
C SER A 35 10.69 -5.94 1.30
N ILE A 36 10.72 -6.98 0.46
CA ILE A 36 11.74 -8.04 0.55
C ILE A 36 13.12 -7.49 0.19
N VAL A 37 13.21 -6.72 -0.90
CA VAL A 37 14.45 -6.04 -1.30
C VAL A 37 14.90 -5.07 -0.21
N ALA A 38 13.98 -4.30 0.38
CA ALA A 38 14.29 -3.41 1.49
C ALA A 38 14.84 -4.17 2.72
N GLY A 39 14.26 -5.33 3.07
CA GLY A 39 14.78 -6.19 4.13
C GLY A 39 16.19 -6.73 3.83
N LEU A 40 16.43 -7.21 2.61
CA LEU A 40 17.72 -7.78 2.19
C LEU A 40 18.87 -6.76 2.24
N PHE A 41 18.62 -5.52 1.82
CA PHE A 41 19.63 -4.47 1.80
C PHE A 41 19.65 -3.62 3.08
N SER A 42 18.82 -3.95 4.08
CA SER A 42 18.77 -3.24 5.37
C SER A 42 20.10 -3.33 6.15
N THR A 43 20.83 -4.43 5.98
CA THR A 43 22.10 -4.68 6.70
C THR A 43 23.24 -3.75 6.25
N ASP A 44 23.19 -3.22 5.03
CA ASP A 44 24.19 -2.28 4.50
C ASP A 44 23.75 -0.83 4.75
N LYS A 45 24.25 -0.24 5.84
CA LYS A 45 23.88 1.11 6.27
C LYS A 45 24.41 2.24 5.36
N GLU A 46 25.48 2.01 4.61
CA GLU A 46 26.09 3.07 3.78
C GLU A 46 25.52 3.10 2.36
N ASN A 47 25.36 1.93 1.72
CA ASN A 47 24.96 1.84 0.32
C ASN A 47 23.60 1.17 0.09
N GLY A 48 22.98 0.57 1.11
CA GLY A 48 21.73 -0.19 0.99
C GLY A 48 20.60 0.58 0.30
N TRP A 49 20.39 1.86 0.67
CA TRP A 49 19.34 2.69 0.07
C TRP A 49 19.54 2.95 -1.43
N ARG A 50 20.80 3.00 -1.90
CA ARG A 50 21.12 3.18 -3.32
C ARG A 50 20.76 1.95 -4.12
N TYR A 51 21.02 0.75 -3.58
CA TYR A 51 20.65 -0.51 -4.21
C TYR A 51 19.14 -0.70 -4.23
N MET A 52 18.43 -0.33 -3.16
CA MET A 52 16.96 -0.38 -3.12
C MET A 52 16.32 0.46 -4.23
N LEU A 53 16.80 1.70 -4.44
CA LEU A 53 16.31 2.57 -5.51
C LEU A 53 16.81 2.14 -6.89
N GLY A 54 18.06 1.68 -6.99
CA GLY A 54 18.67 1.25 -8.24
C GLY A 54 17.98 0.01 -8.82
N LEU A 55 17.61 -0.96 -7.99
CA LEU A 55 16.88 -2.16 -8.42
C LEU A 55 15.48 -1.86 -8.95
N ALA A 56 14.85 -0.78 -8.51
CA ALA A 56 13.57 -0.33 -9.07
C ALA A 56 13.70 0.08 -10.55
N GLY A 57 14.91 0.42 -11.03
CA GLY A 57 15.18 0.69 -12.44
C GLY A 57 15.09 -0.54 -13.34
N VAL A 58 15.34 -1.75 -12.80
CA VAL A 58 15.30 -3.01 -13.58
C VAL A 58 13.94 -3.25 -14.24
N PRO A 59 12.79 -3.25 -13.52
CA PRO A 59 11.48 -3.41 -14.15
C PRO A 59 11.15 -2.26 -15.11
N SER A 60 11.65 -1.04 -14.89
CA SER A 60 11.45 0.08 -15.81
C SER A 60 12.17 -0.13 -17.14
N VAL A 61 13.41 -0.64 -17.12
CA VAL A 61 14.16 -0.97 -18.35
C VAL A 61 13.49 -2.13 -19.10
N ILE A 62 13.03 -3.17 -18.37
CA ILE A 62 12.27 -4.27 -18.95
C ILE A 62 10.99 -3.76 -19.62
N GLN A 63 10.25 -2.88 -18.94
CA GLN A 63 9.04 -2.26 -19.49
C GLN A 63 9.36 -1.40 -20.73
N PHE A 64 10.46 -0.65 -20.70
CA PHE A 64 10.91 0.17 -21.84
C PHE A 64 11.20 -0.70 -23.07
N ILE A 65 11.92 -1.80 -22.90
CA ILE A 65 12.16 -2.77 -23.98
C ILE A 65 10.84 -3.41 -24.44
N GLY A 66 9.94 -3.72 -23.50
CA GLY A 66 8.64 -4.30 -23.78
C GLY A 66 7.74 -3.42 -24.65
N PHE A 67 7.86 -2.09 -24.58
CA PHE A 67 7.09 -1.18 -25.43
C PHE A 67 7.37 -1.36 -26.92
N PHE A 68 8.58 -1.77 -27.32
CA PHE A 68 8.89 -2.00 -28.74
C PHE A 68 8.15 -3.21 -29.34
N PHE A 69 7.67 -4.13 -28.51
CA PHE A 69 6.94 -5.32 -28.93
C PHE A 69 5.43 -5.20 -28.76
N LEU A 70 4.95 -4.13 -28.10
CA LEU A 70 3.54 -3.96 -27.79
C LEU A 70 2.80 -3.37 -29.00
N PRO A 71 1.69 -3.98 -29.47
CA PRO A 71 0.87 -3.35 -30.50
C PRO A 71 0.18 -2.09 -29.97
N GLU A 72 -0.01 -1.09 -30.83
CA GLU A 72 -0.78 0.11 -30.50
C GLU A 72 -2.24 -0.22 -30.15
N SER A 73 -2.91 0.65 -29.38
CA SER A 73 -4.33 0.47 -29.06
C SER A 73 -5.19 0.44 -30.34
N PRO A 74 -5.98 -0.63 -30.57
CA PRO A 74 -6.85 -0.74 -31.74
C PRO A 74 -7.88 0.39 -31.81
N ARG A 75 -8.43 0.81 -30.66
CA ARG A 75 -9.40 1.91 -30.58
C ARG A 75 -8.77 3.25 -30.97
N TRP A 76 -7.53 3.47 -30.55
CA TRP A 76 -6.77 4.67 -30.92
C TRP A 76 -6.45 4.70 -32.42
N LEU A 77 -6.01 3.58 -33.01
CA LEU A 77 -5.75 3.48 -34.45
C LEU A 77 -7.00 3.75 -35.29
N VAL A 78 -8.17 3.22 -34.88
CA VAL A 78 -9.45 3.54 -35.54
C VAL A 78 -9.81 5.02 -35.43
N SER A 79 -9.54 5.67 -34.28
CA SER A 79 -9.78 7.11 -34.13
C SER A 79 -9.01 7.98 -35.11
N ARG A 80 -7.80 7.53 -35.50
CA ARG A 80 -6.92 8.16 -36.49
C ARG A 80 -7.19 7.71 -37.94
N ASN A 81 -8.26 6.97 -38.20
CA ASN A 81 -8.62 6.39 -39.50
C ASN A 81 -7.61 5.35 -40.05
N HIS A 82 -6.77 4.76 -39.19
CA HIS A 82 -5.78 3.73 -39.57
C HIS A 82 -6.36 2.31 -39.43
N HIS A 83 -7.40 2.00 -40.22
CA HIS A 83 -8.16 0.75 -40.07
C HIS A 83 -7.36 -0.53 -40.34
N GLU A 84 -6.44 -0.52 -41.32
CA GLU A 84 -5.59 -1.69 -41.63
C GLU A 84 -4.59 -2.00 -40.52
N GLN A 85 -4.01 -0.95 -39.90
CA GLN A 85 -3.12 -1.12 -38.75
C GLN A 85 -3.91 -1.61 -37.52
N ALA A 86 -5.12 -1.09 -37.31
CA ALA A 86 -6.01 -1.54 -36.25
C ALA A 86 -6.37 -3.03 -36.40
N ARG A 87 -6.63 -3.48 -37.64
CA ARG A 87 -6.91 -4.89 -37.95
C ARG A 87 -5.70 -5.78 -37.62
N LYS A 88 -4.49 -5.37 -38.01
CA LYS A 88 -3.25 -6.10 -37.68
C LYS A 88 -3.06 -6.20 -36.16
N ALA A 89 -3.14 -5.08 -35.43
CA ALA A 89 -3.03 -5.06 -33.98
C ALA A 89 -4.08 -5.97 -33.30
N LEU A 90 -5.35 -5.88 -33.73
CA LEU A 90 -6.43 -6.72 -33.21
C LEU A 90 -6.18 -8.22 -33.51
N SER A 91 -5.69 -8.54 -34.70
CA SER A 91 -5.36 -9.92 -35.10
C SER A 91 -4.20 -10.51 -34.29
N THR A 92 -3.22 -9.69 -33.90
CA THR A 92 -2.12 -10.08 -33.02
C THR A 92 -2.62 -10.37 -31.60
N ILE A 93 -3.56 -9.57 -31.09
CA ILE A 93 -4.09 -9.69 -29.71
C ILE A 93 -5.13 -10.81 -29.60
N ARG A 94 -6.01 -10.97 -30.59
CA ARG A 94 -7.17 -11.90 -30.58
C ARG A 94 -6.92 -13.22 -31.30
N GLY A 95 -5.91 -13.30 -32.17
CA GLY A 95 -5.82 -14.33 -33.20
C GLY A 95 -6.83 -14.12 -34.33
N MET A 96 -6.94 -15.06 -35.28
CA MET A 96 -7.77 -14.90 -36.50
C MET A 96 -9.28 -15.10 -36.30
N LYS A 97 -9.80 -15.25 -35.07
CA LYS A 97 -11.25 -15.47 -34.85
C LYS A 97 -11.96 -14.14 -34.56
N ASN A 98 -13.04 -13.86 -35.32
CA ASN A 98 -13.98 -12.75 -35.12
C ASN A 98 -13.41 -11.32 -35.15
N VAL A 99 -12.19 -11.13 -35.67
CA VAL A 99 -11.51 -9.83 -35.76
C VAL A 99 -12.31 -8.79 -36.54
N ASP A 100 -12.90 -9.19 -37.66
CA ASP A 100 -13.60 -8.25 -38.55
C ASP A 100 -14.93 -7.75 -37.97
N THR A 101 -15.60 -8.57 -37.16
CA THR A 101 -16.84 -8.18 -36.47
C THR A 101 -16.53 -7.21 -35.35
N GLU A 102 -15.51 -7.50 -34.52
CA GLU A 102 -15.08 -6.63 -33.43
C GLU A 102 -14.53 -5.29 -33.95
N LEU A 103 -13.78 -5.31 -35.06
CA LEU A 103 -13.30 -4.09 -35.71
C LEU A 103 -14.45 -3.20 -36.18
N LYS A 104 -15.52 -3.78 -36.75
CA LYS A 104 -16.73 -3.03 -37.15
C LYS A 104 -17.42 -2.39 -35.94
N GLU A 105 -17.56 -3.13 -34.84
CA GLU A 105 -18.13 -2.59 -33.60
C GLU A 105 -17.30 -1.42 -33.06
N ILE A 106 -15.97 -1.51 -33.08
CA ILE A 106 -15.08 -0.43 -32.66
C ILE A 106 -15.24 0.79 -33.58
N ILE A 107 -15.29 0.62 -34.90
CA ILE A 107 -15.49 1.71 -35.86
C ILE A 107 -16.81 2.42 -35.59
N LEU A 108 -17.90 1.68 -35.42
CA LEU A 108 -19.22 2.25 -35.11
C LEU A 108 -19.17 3.07 -33.81
N SER A 109 -18.54 2.54 -32.75
CA SER A 109 -18.44 3.24 -31.47
C SER A 109 -17.63 4.54 -31.55
N VAL A 110 -16.53 4.55 -32.31
CA VAL A 110 -15.67 5.74 -32.48
C VAL A 110 -16.35 6.79 -33.36
N GLU A 111 -17.08 6.37 -34.38
CA GLU A 111 -17.83 7.27 -35.25
C GLU A 111 -18.97 7.96 -34.50
N GLU A 112 -19.63 7.23 -33.60
CA GLU A 112 -20.63 7.80 -32.69
C GLU A 112 -20.00 8.79 -31.71
N ASP A 113 -18.85 8.45 -31.09
CA ASP A 113 -18.11 9.36 -30.21
C ASP A 113 -17.73 10.68 -30.93
N LYS A 114 -17.29 10.59 -32.21
CA LYS A 114 -16.96 11.75 -33.06
C LYS A 114 -18.18 12.60 -33.40
N LYS A 115 -19.33 11.98 -33.73
CA LYS A 115 -20.58 12.70 -34.02
C LYS A 115 -21.07 13.47 -32.81
N VAL A 116 -20.99 12.87 -31.63
CA VAL A 116 -21.37 13.53 -30.38
C VAL A 116 -20.41 14.68 -30.06
N GLN A 117 -19.11 14.55 -30.31
CA GLN A 117 -18.16 15.66 -30.19
C GLN A 117 -18.48 16.80 -31.17
N ALA A 118 -18.74 16.48 -32.44
CA ALA A 118 -19.06 17.46 -33.47
C ALA A 118 -20.38 18.22 -33.19
N ALA A 119 -21.40 17.53 -32.66
CA ALA A 119 -22.69 18.14 -32.33
C ALA A 119 -22.64 19.08 -31.11
N THR A 120 -21.64 18.92 -30.23
CA THR A 120 -21.59 19.63 -28.94
C THR A 120 -20.64 20.85 -28.97
N GLY A 121 -19.81 20.98 -30.01
CA GLY A 121 -18.80 22.03 -30.13
C GLY A 121 -17.66 21.89 -29.10
N ASP A 122 -16.63 22.71 -29.26
CA ASP A 122 -15.35 22.69 -28.52
C ASP A 122 -15.47 23.14 -27.05
N ARG A 123 -16.60 22.88 -26.40
CA ARG A 123 -16.75 23.10 -24.96
C ARG A 123 -15.82 22.14 -24.23
N PHE A 124 -15.02 22.68 -23.31
CA PHE A 124 -14.06 21.91 -22.53
C PHE A 124 -14.71 20.62 -22.00
N ALA A 125 -14.10 19.46 -22.30
CA ALA A 125 -14.62 18.14 -21.94
C ALA A 125 -15.02 18.03 -20.45
N ILE A 126 -14.38 18.81 -19.59
CA ILE A 126 -14.65 18.91 -18.15
C ILE A 126 -16.04 19.51 -17.88
N GLU A 127 -16.42 20.60 -18.56
CA GLU A 127 -17.73 21.25 -18.38
C GLU A 127 -18.89 20.31 -18.76
N ARG A 128 -18.68 19.49 -19.79
CA ARG A 128 -19.64 18.48 -20.25
C ARG A 128 -19.87 17.36 -19.24
N VAL A 129 -18.82 16.95 -18.53
CA VAL A 129 -18.90 15.94 -17.47
C VAL A 129 -19.79 16.43 -16.31
N PHE A 130 -19.73 17.72 -15.97
CA PHE A 130 -20.58 18.32 -14.94
C PHE A 130 -22.01 18.62 -15.40
N THR A 131 -22.21 18.90 -16.68
CA THR A 131 -23.54 19.26 -17.23
C THR A 131 -24.44 18.04 -17.45
N THR A 132 -23.85 16.88 -17.77
CA THR A 132 -24.60 15.67 -18.13
C THR A 132 -25.00 14.87 -16.87
N GLN A 133 -26.29 14.83 -16.52
CA GLN A 133 -26.84 14.21 -15.30
C GLN A 133 -26.31 12.78 -14.99
N PRO A 134 -26.34 11.79 -15.92
CA PRO A 134 -25.81 10.45 -15.64
C PRO A 134 -24.30 10.41 -15.45
N VAL A 135 -23.55 11.21 -16.23
CA VAL A 135 -22.08 11.29 -16.14
C VAL A 135 -21.66 11.95 -14.82
N ARG A 136 -22.36 13.01 -14.40
CA ARG A 136 -22.14 13.66 -13.11
C ARG A 136 -22.36 12.71 -11.94
N ARG A 137 -23.43 11.89 -11.97
CA ARG A 137 -23.69 10.89 -10.93
C ARG A 137 -22.56 9.84 -10.87
N ALA A 138 -22.14 9.32 -12.02
CA ALA A 138 -21.03 8.37 -12.09
C ALA A 138 -19.71 8.99 -11.59
N LEU A 139 -19.42 10.25 -11.95
CA LEU A 139 -18.25 10.98 -11.48
C LEU A 139 -18.28 11.15 -9.96
N ILE A 140 -19.38 11.66 -9.40
CA ILE A 140 -19.51 11.88 -7.95
C ILE A 140 -19.32 10.56 -7.19
N LEU A 141 -19.96 9.46 -7.64
CA LEU A 141 -19.77 8.15 -7.02
C LEU A 141 -18.33 7.65 -7.12
N GLY A 142 -17.70 7.73 -8.31
CA GLY A 142 -16.32 7.31 -8.52
C GLY A 142 -15.31 8.12 -7.70
N CYS A 143 -15.43 9.45 -7.72
CA CYS A 143 -14.58 10.35 -6.93
C CYS A 143 -14.78 10.14 -5.43
N SER A 144 -16.02 9.94 -4.97
CA SER A 144 -16.31 9.71 -3.55
C SER A 144 -15.72 8.37 -3.09
N LEU A 145 -15.88 7.31 -3.87
CA LEU A 145 -15.28 6.01 -3.58
C LEU A 145 -13.75 6.09 -3.52
N GLN A 146 -13.13 6.79 -4.47
CA GLN A 146 -11.67 6.99 -4.47
C GLN A 146 -11.22 7.84 -3.28
N LEU A 147 -11.99 8.86 -2.90
CA LEU A 147 -11.71 9.69 -1.74
C LEU A 147 -11.78 8.85 -0.46
N PHE A 148 -12.86 8.09 -0.25
CA PHE A 148 -13.00 7.22 0.92
C PHE A 148 -11.87 6.17 0.98
N GLN A 149 -11.48 5.61 -0.17
CA GLN A 149 -10.36 4.68 -0.24
C GLN A 149 -9.05 5.30 0.29
N GLN A 150 -8.77 6.56 -0.04
CA GLN A 150 -7.56 7.25 0.43
C GLN A 150 -7.70 7.71 1.89
N LEU A 151 -8.87 8.18 2.29
CA LEU A 151 -9.15 8.60 3.68
C LEU A 151 -9.06 7.46 4.69
N CYS A 152 -9.26 6.21 4.26
CA CYS A 152 -8.97 5.04 5.11
C CYS A 152 -7.50 4.96 5.54
N GLY A 153 -6.57 5.67 4.89
CA GLY A 153 -5.18 5.78 5.35
C GLY A 153 -4.26 4.66 4.88
N ILE A 154 -4.61 3.90 3.84
CA ILE A 154 -3.78 2.79 3.35
C ILE A 154 -2.36 3.22 2.97
N ASN A 155 -2.18 4.39 2.37
CA ASN A 155 -0.86 4.88 2.00
C ASN A 155 -0.03 5.19 3.24
N THR A 156 -0.64 5.75 4.29
CA THR A 156 0.02 5.99 5.58
C THR A 156 0.49 4.67 6.16
N VAL A 157 -0.37 3.66 6.17
CA VAL A 157 -0.01 2.32 6.64
C VAL A 157 1.14 1.75 5.83
N ILE A 158 1.09 1.76 4.49
CA ILE A 158 2.13 1.18 3.64
C ILE A 158 3.48 1.92 3.81
N TYR A 159 3.47 3.26 3.78
CA TYR A 159 4.71 4.06 3.84
C TYR A 159 5.35 4.08 5.22
N TYR A 160 4.52 4.15 6.27
CA TYR A 160 4.99 4.26 7.64
C TYR A 160 4.93 2.94 8.40
N SER A 161 4.65 1.79 7.77
CA SER A 161 4.61 0.48 8.44
C SER A 161 5.87 0.20 9.27
N ALA A 162 7.06 0.46 8.70
CA ALA A 162 8.32 0.28 9.42
C ALA A 162 8.40 1.20 10.65
N SER A 163 8.03 2.47 10.51
CA SER A 163 8.01 3.43 11.61
C SER A 163 6.98 3.05 12.68
N ILE A 164 5.78 2.62 12.29
CA ILE A 164 4.73 2.13 13.19
C ILE A 164 5.23 0.93 13.99
N LEU A 165 5.94 -0.01 13.35
CA LEU A 165 6.53 -1.16 14.04
C LEU A 165 7.69 -0.77 14.96
N LYS A 166 8.52 0.21 14.59
CA LYS A 166 9.55 0.75 15.48
C LYS A 166 8.93 1.39 16.72
N LEU A 167 7.92 2.23 16.54
CA LEU A 167 7.15 2.85 17.63
C LEU A 167 6.47 1.80 18.52
N ALA A 168 6.01 0.68 17.94
CA ALA A 168 5.43 -0.41 18.70
C ALA A 168 6.44 -1.13 19.61
N GLY A 169 7.75 -1.03 19.30
CA GLY A 169 8.82 -1.60 20.11
C GLY A 169 9.76 -2.56 19.38
N PHE A 170 9.68 -2.66 18.05
CA PHE A 170 10.58 -3.53 17.28
C PHE A 170 11.92 -2.84 16.98
N PRO A 171 13.05 -3.57 17.08
CA PRO A 171 14.34 -3.07 16.58
C PRO A 171 14.28 -2.69 15.11
N THR A 172 15.01 -1.64 14.71
CA THR A 172 14.96 -1.09 13.34
C THR A 172 15.09 -2.14 12.23
N GLU A 173 16.12 -3.00 12.28
CA GLU A 173 16.36 -4.04 11.27
C GLU A 173 15.21 -5.06 11.21
N LEU A 174 14.69 -5.45 12.38
CA LEU A 174 13.59 -6.41 12.48
C LEU A 174 12.28 -5.77 12.01
N ALA A 175 12.04 -4.51 12.33
CA ALA A 175 10.86 -3.76 11.92
C ALA A 175 10.76 -3.71 10.39
N ILE A 176 11.87 -3.45 9.68
CA ILE A 176 11.93 -3.43 8.21
C ILE A 176 11.56 -4.80 7.64
N TRP A 177 12.11 -5.89 8.18
CA TRP A 177 11.74 -7.25 7.77
C TRP A 177 10.28 -7.58 8.07
N LEU A 178 9.76 -7.16 9.23
CA LEU A 178 8.38 -7.40 9.64
C LEU A 178 7.36 -6.69 8.75
N VAL A 179 7.72 -5.62 8.03
CA VAL A 179 6.84 -5.01 7.00
C VAL A 179 6.48 -6.01 5.89
N CYS A 180 7.30 -7.04 5.66
CA CYS A 180 6.96 -8.09 4.68
C CYS A 180 5.67 -8.84 5.06
N VAL A 181 5.34 -8.96 6.34
CA VAL A 181 4.14 -9.68 6.82
C VAL A 181 2.85 -9.00 6.35
N PRO A 182 2.56 -7.73 6.69
CA PRO A 182 1.35 -7.07 6.19
C PRO A 182 1.33 -6.95 4.67
N ASN A 183 2.49 -6.79 4.01
CA ASN A 183 2.54 -6.75 2.54
C ASN A 183 2.24 -8.11 1.90
N ALA A 184 2.67 -9.22 2.50
CA ALA A 184 2.34 -10.56 2.02
C ALA A 184 0.83 -10.82 2.19
N VAL A 185 0.28 -10.41 3.34
CA VAL A 185 -1.16 -10.45 3.58
C VAL A 185 -1.91 -9.58 2.57
N ASN A 186 -1.39 -8.41 2.17
CA ASN A 186 -1.96 -7.58 1.11
C ASN A 186 -2.09 -8.33 -0.21
N CYS A 187 -1.01 -8.99 -0.63
CA CYS A 187 -0.94 -9.72 -1.88
C CYS A 187 -1.92 -10.91 -1.86
N LEU A 188 -1.94 -11.67 -0.78
CA LEU A 188 -2.86 -12.80 -0.59
C LEU A 188 -4.32 -12.35 -0.53
N ALA A 189 -4.62 -11.31 0.25
CA ALA A 189 -5.97 -10.76 0.38
C ALA A 189 -6.46 -10.15 -0.94
N THR A 190 -5.58 -9.56 -1.75
CA THR A 190 -5.91 -9.09 -3.11
C THR A 190 -6.27 -10.26 -4.02
N PHE A 191 -5.48 -11.35 -3.99
CA PHE A 191 -5.78 -12.56 -4.77
C PHE A 191 -7.13 -13.17 -4.38
N ILE A 192 -7.39 -13.30 -3.07
CA ILE A 192 -8.68 -13.77 -2.55
C ILE A 192 -9.80 -12.80 -2.95
N GLY A 193 -9.55 -11.48 -2.84
CA GLY A 193 -10.48 -10.42 -3.18
C GLY A 193 -10.98 -10.51 -4.62
N ILE A 194 -10.11 -10.81 -5.59
CA ILE A 194 -10.50 -11.00 -6.99
C ILE A 194 -11.55 -12.12 -7.12
N GLY A 195 -11.37 -13.25 -6.43
CA GLY A 195 -12.35 -14.34 -6.44
C GLY A 195 -13.62 -14.04 -5.63
N LEU A 196 -13.50 -13.23 -4.57
CA LEU A 196 -14.61 -12.90 -3.69
C LEU A 196 -15.56 -11.85 -4.28
N VAL A 197 -15.03 -10.90 -5.07
CA VAL A 197 -15.82 -9.87 -5.77
C VAL A 197 -16.87 -10.51 -6.70
N GLU A 198 -16.51 -11.58 -7.41
CA GLU A 198 -17.43 -12.27 -8.31
C GLU A 198 -18.56 -13.00 -7.56
N LYS A 199 -18.30 -13.50 -6.34
CA LYS A 199 -19.27 -14.28 -5.55
C LYS A 199 -20.18 -13.43 -4.67
N MET A 200 -19.63 -12.46 -3.95
CA MET A 200 -20.36 -11.70 -2.92
C MET A 200 -20.90 -10.35 -3.42
N GLY A 201 -20.47 -9.92 -4.60
CA GLY A 201 -20.84 -8.63 -5.17
C GLY A 201 -20.08 -7.45 -4.55
N ARG A 202 -19.98 -6.37 -5.33
CA ARG A 202 -19.09 -5.23 -5.05
C ARG A 202 -19.49 -4.45 -3.78
N ARG A 203 -20.78 -4.13 -3.61
CA ARG A 203 -21.28 -3.31 -2.49
C ARG A 203 -21.10 -3.98 -1.13
N ILE A 204 -21.48 -5.26 -1.03
CA ILE A 204 -21.36 -6.02 0.22
C ILE A 204 -19.89 -6.17 0.59
N LEU A 205 -19.03 -6.48 -0.39
CA LEU A 205 -17.60 -6.62 -0.12
C LEU A 205 -16.99 -5.32 0.42
N THR A 206 -17.30 -4.16 -0.17
CA THR A 206 -16.82 -2.88 0.34
C THR A 206 -17.28 -2.57 1.77
N LEU A 207 -18.52 -2.94 2.14
CA LEU A 207 -19.05 -2.71 3.48
C LEU A 207 -18.39 -3.61 4.53
N ILE A 208 -18.19 -4.89 4.21
CA ILE A 208 -17.50 -5.84 5.09
C ILE A 208 -16.04 -5.39 5.30
N SER A 209 -15.37 -4.97 4.23
CA SER A 209 -14.01 -4.45 4.29
C SER A 209 -13.88 -3.21 5.19
N LEU A 210 -14.83 -2.26 5.11
CA LEU A 210 -14.86 -1.09 5.99
C LEU A 210 -15.00 -1.50 7.47
N LEU A 211 -15.86 -2.46 7.78
CA LEU A 211 -15.99 -3.00 9.13
C LEU A 211 -14.69 -3.67 9.60
N GLY A 212 -14.03 -4.43 8.72
CA GLY A 212 -12.73 -5.06 9.00
C GLY A 212 -11.64 -4.03 9.31
N VAL A 213 -11.57 -2.96 8.52
CA VAL A 213 -10.63 -1.84 8.74
C VAL A 213 -10.90 -1.16 10.09
N MET A 214 -12.17 -0.91 10.44
CA MET A 214 -12.54 -0.32 11.73
C MET A 214 -12.06 -1.19 12.91
N ILE A 215 -12.30 -2.51 12.85
CA ILE A 215 -11.85 -3.45 13.88
C ILE A 215 -10.32 -3.47 13.97
N ALA A 216 -9.62 -3.49 12.83
CA ALA A 216 -8.16 -3.50 12.81
C ALA A 216 -7.55 -2.21 13.42
N LEU A 217 -8.13 -1.04 13.15
CA LEU A 217 -7.69 0.23 13.75
C LEU A 217 -7.90 0.24 15.27
N VAL A 218 -9.00 -0.34 15.77
CA VAL A 218 -9.23 -0.50 17.21
C VAL A 218 -8.17 -1.44 17.82
N VAL A 219 -7.87 -2.55 17.17
CA VAL A 219 -6.80 -3.48 17.62
C VAL A 219 -5.44 -2.78 17.66
N LEU A 220 -5.11 -1.97 16.65
CA LEU A 220 -3.88 -1.16 16.66
C LEU A 220 -3.85 -0.15 17.81
N ALA A 221 -4.95 0.59 18.01
CA ALA A 221 -5.04 1.58 19.08
C ALA A 221 -4.87 0.94 20.47
N VAL A 222 -5.54 -0.19 20.71
CA VAL A 222 -5.40 -0.96 21.97
C VAL A 222 -3.99 -1.52 22.11
N GLY A 223 -3.40 -2.05 21.03
CA GLY A 223 -2.02 -2.56 21.04
C GLY A 223 -0.99 -1.49 21.42
N PHE A 224 -1.13 -0.27 20.87
CA PHE A 224 -0.27 0.86 21.25
C PHE A 224 -0.45 1.28 22.71
N GLN A 225 -1.68 1.34 23.20
CA GLN A 225 -1.96 1.66 24.60
C GLN A 225 -1.36 0.62 25.56
N LEU A 226 -1.51 -0.67 25.25
CA LEU A 226 -0.89 -1.74 26.04
C LEU A 226 0.63 -1.69 26.00
N SER A 227 1.22 -1.35 24.84
CA SER A 227 2.67 -1.20 24.69
C SER A 227 3.21 -0.03 25.54
N SER A 228 2.49 1.10 25.56
CA SER A 228 2.85 2.27 26.38
C SER A 228 2.75 1.98 27.89
N ILE A 229 1.67 1.31 28.34
CA ILE A 229 1.48 0.96 29.76
C ILE A 229 2.52 -0.06 30.26
N HIS A 230 2.84 -1.07 29.45
CA HIS A 230 3.81 -2.12 29.82
C HIS A 230 5.23 -1.80 29.37
N SER A 231 5.50 -0.55 28.99
CA SER A 231 6.86 -0.12 28.69
C SER A 231 7.74 -0.24 29.94
N PRO A 232 8.99 -0.72 29.79
CA PRO A 232 9.86 -0.98 30.93
C PRO A 232 10.13 0.32 31.69
N PRO A 233 9.96 0.33 33.03
CA PRO A 233 10.22 1.51 33.83
C PRO A 233 11.71 1.84 33.86
N ILE A 234 12.03 3.13 33.93
CA ILE A 234 13.41 3.60 34.07
C ILE A 234 13.85 3.40 35.51
N ASN A 235 14.89 2.59 35.72
CA ASN A 235 15.52 2.47 37.03
C ASN A 235 16.67 3.48 37.14
N LYS A 236 16.45 4.46 38.02
CA LYS A 236 17.36 5.54 38.37
C LYS A 236 18.58 5.09 39.21
N THR A 237 18.80 3.79 39.36
CA THR A 237 19.90 3.26 40.19
C THR A 237 20.74 2.18 39.49
N ALA A 238 20.39 1.78 38.27
CA ALA A 238 20.99 0.61 37.63
C ALA A 238 22.37 0.85 36.99
N ILE A 239 22.82 2.10 36.87
CA ILE A 239 24.12 2.44 36.27
C ILE A 239 24.86 3.46 37.16
N TYR A 240 25.29 3.02 38.34
CA TYR A 240 26.25 3.77 39.17
C TYR A 240 27.72 3.54 38.76
N SER A 241 27.99 2.68 37.77
CA SER A 241 29.36 2.34 37.34
C SER A 241 29.86 3.11 36.11
N LEU A 242 29.07 4.04 35.56
CA LEU A 242 29.52 4.97 34.52
C LEU A 242 29.84 6.31 35.18
N ASP A 243 31.10 6.43 35.60
CA ASP A 243 31.68 7.46 36.48
C ASP A 243 31.76 8.89 35.89
N ASP A 244 30.78 9.30 35.07
CA ASP A 244 30.69 10.65 34.49
C ASP A 244 29.28 11.23 34.69
N ASN A 245 29.15 12.16 35.65
CA ASN A 245 27.97 13.05 35.80
C ASN A 245 27.56 13.75 34.48
N ALA A 246 28.47 13.84 33.49
CA ALA A 246 28.22 14.40 32.16
C ALA A 246 27.36 13.50 31.25
N SER A 247 27.29 12.19 31.51
CA SER A 247 26.56 11.22 30.67
C SER A 247 25.13 10.93 31.16
N ILE A 248 24.79 11.40 32.36
CA ILE A 248 23.52 11.13 33.04
C ILE A 248 22.47 12.22 32.71
N GLY A 249 22.87 13.50 32.59
CA GLY A 249 22.11 14.59 31.96
C GLY A 249 20.61 14.74 32.32
N ASP A 250 19.89 15.55 31.53
CA ASP A 250 18.44 15.80 31.69
C ASP A 250 17.57 14.56 31.34
N CYS A 251 18.11 13.62 30.56
CA CYS A 251 17.48 12.38 30.12
C CYS A 251 17.04 11.46 31.27
N PHE A 252 17.62 11.64 32.46
CA PHE A 252 17.32 10.84 33.65
C PHE A 252 16.02 11.22 34.36
N ASN A 253 15.41 12.35 33.98
CA ASN A 253 14.18 12.82 34.59
C ASN A 253 12.92 12.07 34.09
N TYR A 254 13.04 11.37 32.97
CA TYR A 254 11.97 10.55 32.40
C TYR A 254 11.67 9.31 33.26
N THR A 255 10.40 8.94 33.34
CA THR A 255 9.93 7.77 34.11
C THR A 255 9.75 6.52 33.23
N ASN A 256 9.45 6.73 31.94
CA ASN A 256 9.10 5.68 31.00
C ASN A 256 10.06 5.70 29.81
N CYS A 257 10.33 4.51 29.24
CA CYS A 257 11.16 4.37 28.04
C CYS A 257 10.65 5.25 26.88
N GLU A 258 9.34 5.31 26.64
CA GLU A 258 8.75 6.04 25.51
C GLU A 258 9.11 7.54 25.55
N ALA A 259 8.96 8.19 26.70
CA ALA A 259 9.33 9.60 26.87
C ALA A 259 10.84 9.85 26.77
N CYS A 260 11.66 8.86 27.14
CA CYS A 260 13.12 8.93 26.98
C CYS A 260 13.56 8.82 25.52
N VAL A 261 12.90 7.96 24.73
CA VAL A 261 13.26 7.68 23.34
C VAL A 261 12.69 8.71 22.36
N ASP A 262 11.62 9.41 22.74
CA ASP A 262 11.05 10.50 21.93
C ASP A 262 12.00 11.72 21.85
N ASP A 263 12.91 11.87 22.83
CA ASP A 263 13.91 12.93 22.85
C ASP A 263 15.14 12.58 21.99
N PRO A 264 15.53 13.41 21.01
CA PRO A 264 16.61 13.09 20.07
C PRO A 264 18.01 13.07 20.70
N VAL A 265 18.13 13.57 21.93
CA VAL A 265 19.39 13.67 22.70
C VAL A 265 19.48 12.53 23.73
N CYS A 266 18.53 11.61 23.77
CA CYS A 266 18.42 10.57 24.77
C CYS A 266 18.29 9.18 24.13
N GLY A 267 18.61 8.13 24.86
CA GLY A 267 18.45 6.74 24.41
C GLY A 267 18.40 5.77 25.59
N PHE A 268 17.79 4.61 25.37
CA PHE A 268 17.45 3.66 26.42
C PHE A 268 18.37 2.43 26.37
N CYS A 269 19.04 2.14 27.49
CA CYS A 269 19.85 0.93 27.68
C CYS A 269 19.12 -0.02 28.63
N TYR A 270 18.83 -1.23 28.20
CA TYR A 270 18.08 -2.21 28.98
C TYR A 270 18.76 -3.56 29.03
N GLN A 271 18.47 -4.32 30.09
CA GLN A 271 19.00 -5.67 30.28
C GLN A 271 18.09 -6.69 29.60
N VAL A 272 18.69 -7.62 28.85
CA VAL A 272 18.02 -8.76 28.23
C VAL A 272 18.07 -9.94 29.21
N GLY A 273 16.92 -10.29 29.79
CA GLY A 273 16.73 -11.40 30.71
C GLY A 273 15.38 -12.12 30.49
N ALA A 274 15.02 -13.05 31.38
CA ALA A 274 13.77 -13.83 31.29
C ALA A 274 12.50 -13.00 31.58
N GLU A 275 12.65 -11.87 32.28
CA GLU A 275 11.61 -10.84 32.47
C GLU A 275 12.16 -9.51 31.98
N LEU A 276 11.28 -8.68 31.38
CA LEU A 276 11.61 -7.35 30.87
C LEU A 276 12.00 -6.44 32.04
N THR A 277 13.28 -6.46 32.38
CA THR A 277 13.80 -5.85 33.61
C THR A 277 14.43 -4.51 33.29
N THR A 278 13.95 -3.51 34.03
CA THR A 278 14.44 -2.14 34.22
C THR A 278 15.65 -1.71 33.39
N GLY A 279 15.49 -0.66 32.59
CA GLY A 279 16.58 0.00 31.87
C GLY A 279 16.88 1.40 32.40
N THR A 280 17.90 2.06 31.85
CA THR A 280 18.29 3.43 32.19
C THR A 280 18.37 4.28 30.93
N CYS A 281 17.90 5.53 31.03
CA CYS A 281 18.01 6.51 29.96
C CYS A 281 19.37 7.21 30.03
N LEU A 282 20.06 7.32 28.91
CA LEU A 282 21.41 7.88 28.77
C LEU A 282 21.42 8.94 27.68
N ARG A 283 22.27 9.95 27.81
CA ARG A 283 22.39 11.05 26.84
C ARG A 283 23.22 10.64 25.60
N VAL A 284 22.81 11.12 24.43
CA VAL A 284 23.50 11.07 23.13
C VAL A 284 23.97 12.49 22.79
N HIS A 285 25.28 12.74 22.65
CA HIS A 285 25.83 14.11 22.60
C HIS A 285 25.50 14.87 21.29
N ASP A 286 25.18 16.18 21.43
CA ASP A 286 24.62 17.10 20.42
C ASP A 286 25.40 17.33 19.10
N SER A 287 26.67 16.92 18.97
CA SER A 287 27.48 17.34 17.82
C SER A 287 27.31 16.47 16.57
N PHE A 288 26.94 15.19 16.69
CA PHE A 288 26.67 14.25 15.58
C PHE A 288 25.90 13.01 16.09
N PRO A 289 24.55 12.96 16.01
CA PRO A 289 23.75 11.90 16.66
C PRO A 289 24.14 10.47 16.25
N GLU A 290 24.43 10.20 14.97
CA GLU A 290 24.81 8.85 14.50
C GLU A 290 26.19 8.38 15.00
N ARG A 291 27.15 9.29 15.18
CA ARG A 291 28.52 8.95 15.59
C ARG A 291 28.64 8.73 17.11
N TYR A 292 27.77 9.37 17.90
CA TYR A 292 27.73 9.25 19.36
C TYR A 292 26.69 8.25 19.87
N ALA A 293 25.64 7.92 19.10
CA ALA A 293 24.83 6.72 19.36
C ALA A 293 25.72 5.46 19.40
N ASN A 294 26.80 5.42 18.61
CA ASN A 294 27.83 4.38 18.67
C ASN A 294 28.65 4.42 19.98
N PHE A 295 28.82 5.58 20.61
CA PHE A 295 29.56 5.74 21.88
C PHE A 295 28.71 5.35 23.09
N SER A 296 27.45 5.81 23.15
CA SER A 296 26.49 5.41 24.18
C SER A 296 26.09 3.93 24.05
N SER A 297 25.90 3.44 22.82
CA SER A 297 25.71 2.00 22.57
C SER A 297 26.96 1.18 22.88
N ALA A 298 28.17 1.67 22.59
CA ALA A 298 29.41 1.02 23.01
C ALA A 298 29.53 0.97 24.55
N ARG A 299 29.15 2.03 25.28
CA ARG A 299 29.09 2.01 26.76
C ARG A 299 28.04 1.01 27.27
N CYS A 300 26.85 0.99 26.68
CA CYS A 300 25.79 0.03 26.99
C CYS A 300 26.19 -1.42 26.64
N ASN A 301 27.05 -1.64 25.65
CA ASN A 301 27.55 -2.97 25.28
C ASN A 301 28.81 -3.36 26.07
N ALA A 302 29.62 -2.39 26.51
CA ALA A 302 30.83 -2.61 27.31
C ALA A 302 30.53 -2.98 28.77
N THR A 303 29.33 -2.68 29.29
CA THR A 303 28.86 -3.24 30.56
C THR A 303 28.75 -4.77 30.53
N ASN A 304 28.71 -5.40 29.34
CA ASN A 304 28.83 -6.85 29.20
C ASN A 304 30.22 -7.39 29.61
N VAL A 305 31.24 -6.53 29.74
CA VAL A 305 32.65 -6.93 29.95
C VAL A 305 33.09 -6.77 31.41
N TYR A 306 32.48 -5.88 32.20
CA TYR A 306 32.90 -5.62 33.58
C TYR A 306 32.33 -6.59 34.63
N ASP A 307 31.32 -7.40 34.29
CA ASP A 307 30.66 -8.35 35.22
C ASP A 307 31.16 -9.79 34.98
N LEU A 308 32.49 -9.96 34.86
CA LEU A 308 33.16 -11.23 34.55
C LEU A 308 33.10 -12.29 35.67
N GLU A 309 32.46 -12.02 36.81
CA GLU A 309 32.46 -12.97 37.94
C GLU A 309 31.08 -13.38 38.49
N LYS A 310 29.94 -12.81 38.08
CA LYS A 310 28.62 -13.31 38.54
C LYS A 310 27.48 -12.90 37.59
N SER A 311 27.06 -13.85 36.76
CA SER A 311 25.90 -13.78 35.85
C SER A 311 26.09 -12.94 34.58
N LYS A 312 26.10 -13.62 33.41
CA LYS A 312 26.12 -13.03 32.07
C LYS A 312 24.85 -12.19 31.84
N ARG A 313 24.86 -10.92 32.23
CA ARG A 313 23.79 -9.96 31.90
C ARG A 313 24.10 -9.32 30.56
N ILE A 314 23.20 -9.47 29.59
CA ILE A 314 23.36 -8.92 28.24
C ILE A 314 22.59 -7.61 28.17
N TYR A 315 23.27 -6.49 27.92
CA TYR A 315 22.63 -5.19 27.73
C TYR A 315 22.44 -4.87 26.23
N ARG A 316 21.33 -4.23 25.89
CA ARG A 316 21.04 -3.75 24.53
C ARG A 316 20.65 -2.28 24.53
N TRP A 317 21.09 -1.59 23.49
CA TRP A 317 20.81 -0.17 23.24
C TRP A 317 19.61 -0.02 22.32
N ALA A 318 18.67 0.85 22.69
CA ALA A 318 17.53 1.23 21.89
C ALA A 318 17.39 2.77 21.90
N ASP A 319 17.52 3.39 20.73
CA ASP A 319 17.45 4.84 20.52
C ASP A 319 16.16 5.30 19.84
N SER A 320 15.35 4.34 19.37
CA SER A 320 14.22 4.61 18.47
C SER A 320 13.04 3.66 18.68
N TYR A 321 13.11 2.78 19.69
CA TYR A 321 12.06 1.83 20.03
C TYR A 321 12.11 1.47 21.52
N CYS A 322 10.98 1.04 22.08
CA CYS A 322 10.90 0.54 23.46
C CYS A 322 10.39 -0.91 23.46
N PRO A 323 11.16 -1.88 23.99
CA PRO A 323 10.74 -3.27 23.96
C PRO A 323 9.48 -3.47 24.83
N SER A 324 8.55 -4.30 24.35
CA SER A 324 7.31 -4.64 25.06
C SER A 324 6.81 -6.02 24.64
N ASP A 325 6.20 -6.75 25.58
CA ASP A 325 5.62 -8.08 25.33
C ASP A 325 4.39 -8.03 24.41
N TYR A 326 3.80 -6.85 24.23
CA TYR A 326 2.60 -6.62 23.39
C TYR A 326 2.92 -6.12 21.97
N THR A 327 4.21 -6.01 21.62
CA THR A 327 4.69 -5.59 20.28
C THR A 327 4.03 -6.34 19.12
N TRP A 328 3.73 -7.64 19.28
CA TRP A 328 3.09 -8.48 18.25
C TRP A 328 1.68 -7.99 17.84
N MET A 329 0.97 -7.28 18.72
CA MET A 329 -0.36 -6.75 18.42
C MET A 329 -0.32 -5.70 17.30
N ALA A 330 0.76 -4.93 17.19
CA ALA A 330 0.95 -3.97 16.11
C ALA A 330 1.09 -4.68 14.75
N VAL A 331 1.86 -5.78 14.68
CA VAL A 331 1.98 -6.60 13.47
C VAL A 331 0.63 -7.19 13.08
N LEU A 332 -0.10 -7.76 14.06
CA LEU A 332 -1.43 -8.31 13.83
C LEU A 332 -2.41 -7.24 13.34
N GLY A 333 -2.44 -6.08 13.99
CA GLY A 333 -3.32 -4.98 13.62
C GLY A 333 -3.04 -4.46 12.20
N LEU A 334 -1.77 -4.32 11.82
CA LEU A 334 -1.38 -3.95 10.45
C LEU A 334 -1.80 -5.03 9.44
N ALA A 335 -1.57 -6.30 9.74
CA ALA A 335 -1.98 -7.39 8.88
C ALA A 335 -3.50 -7.45 8.70
N LEU A 336 -4.27 -7.30 9.78
CA LEU A 336 -5.73 -7.27 9.74
C LEU A 336 -6.26 -6.05 8.97
N PHE A 337 -5.64 -4.88 9.16
CA PHE A 337 -6.01 -3.66 8.44
C PHE A 337 -5.90 -3.87 6.93
N VAL A 338 -4.76 -4.41 6.50
CA VAL A 338 -4.47 -4.66 5.10
C VAL A 338 -5.36 -5.78 4.54
N LEU A 339 -5.61 -6.85 5.33
CA LEU A 339 -6.53 -7.93 4.97
C LEU A 339 -7.96 -7.41 4.74
N GLY A 340 -8.43 -6.51 5.60
CA GLY A 340 -9.73 -5.86 5.45
C GLY A 340 -9.79 -4.94 4.24
N PHE A 341 -8.73 -4.18 3.99
CA PHE A 341 -8.70 -3.15 2.94
C PHE A 341 -8.56 -3.72 1.51
N ALA A 342 -7.73 -4.76 1.31
CA ALA A 342 -7.41 -5.26 -0.03
C ALA A 342 -8.63 -5.68 -0.87
N PRO A 343 -9.62 -6.44 -0.34
CA PRO A 343 -10.83 -6.78 -1.09
C PRO A 343 -11.68 -5.57 -1.49
N ALA A 344 -11.74 -4.53 -0.64
CA ALA A 344 -12.43 -3.28 -0.97
C ALA A 344 -11.75 -2.55 -2.14
N ALA A 345 -10.42 -2.51 -2.19
CA ALA A 345 -9.70 -1.87 -3.28
C ALA A 345 -10.02 -2.53 -4.64
N VAL A 346 -10.06 -3.87 -4.68
CA VAL A 346 -10.44 -4.63 -5.88
C VAL A 346 -11.89 -4.34 -6.28
N ALA A 347 -12.82 -4.37 -5.31
CA ALA A 347 -14.23 -4.08 -5.57
C ALA A 347 -14.45 -2.66 -6.12
N MET A 348 -13.75 -1.66 -5.57
CA MET A 348 -13.87 -0.25 -5.97
C MET A 348 -13.36 -0.02 -7.41
N GLN A 349 -12.21 -0.61 -7.78
CA GLN A 349 -11.71 -0.52 -9.16
C GLN A 349 -12.67 -1.16 -10.16
N GLU A 350 -13.24 -2.32 -9.83
CA GLU A 350 -14.20 -2.98 -10.70
C GLU A 350 -15.53 -2.21 -10.78
N PHE A 351 -15.97 -1.59 -9.68
CA PHE A 351 -17.15 -0.73 -9.64
C PHE A 351 -16.98 0.49 -10.55
N CYS A 352 -15.86 1.21 -10.42
CA CYS A 352 -15.56 2.34 -11.29
C CYS A 352 -15.53 1.92 -12.76
N HIS A 353 -14.93 0.77 -13.08
CA HIS A 353 -14.88 0.29 -14.45
C HIS A 353 -16.27 -0.12 -14.99
N LYS A 354 -17.05 -0.93 -14.27
CA LYS A 354 -18.36 -1.40 -14.77
C LYS A 354 -19.41 -0.30 -14.74
N ASP A 355 -19.43 0.56 -13.73
CA ASP A 355 -20.51 1.53 -13.52
C ASP A 355 -20.17 2.95 -14.04
N ALA A 356 -18.92 3.26 -14.39
CA ALA A 356 -18.62 4.46 -15.21
C ALA A 356 -18.70 4.16 -16.71
N ILE A 357 -18.34 2.95 -17.15
CA ILE A 357 -18.39 2.56 -18.57
C ILE A 357 -19.78 2.04 -18.96
N SER A 358 -20.53 1.36 -18.08
CA SER A 358 -21.89 0.90 -18.43
C SER A 358 -22.87 2.04 -18.71
N PRO A 359 -22.93 3.21 -18.04
CA PRO A 359 -23.78 4.31 -18.46
C PRO A 359 -23.33 4.99 -19.76
N LEU A 360 -22.02 4.98 -20.08
CA LEU A 360 -21.51 5.42 -21.39
C LEU A 360 -21.87 4.41 -22.49
N GLN A 361 -21.82 3.11 -22.19
CA GLN A 361 -22.23 2.03 -23.07
C GLN A 361 -23.75 1.81 -23.12
N THR A 362 -24.50 2.23 -22.10
CA THR A 362 -25.97 2.15 -22.08
C THR A 362 -26.59 3.43 -22.59
N ASN A 363 -25.99 4.61 -22.51
CA ASN A 363 -26.45 5.71 -23.37
C ASN A 363 -26.18 5.45 -24.86
N THR A 364 -25.23 4.59 -25.21
CA THR A 364 -25.05 4.06 -26.58
C THR A 364 -25.86 2.77 -26.85
N LYS A 365 -26.33 2.05 -25.82
CA LYS A 365 -27.26 0.89 -25.94
C LYS A 365 -28.73 1.21 -25.61
N ASN A 366 -29.07 2.45 -25.27
CA ASN A 366 -30.43 2.85 -24.86
C ASN A 366 -31.39 3.04 -26.03
N HIS A 367 -31.05 2.51 -27.21
CA HIS A 367 -32.02 2.19 -28.24
C HIS A 367 -32.29 0.68 -28.42
N ILE A 368 -31.74 -0.24 -27.61
CA ILE A 368 -31.99 -1.70 -27.78
C ILE A 368 -32.48 -2.43 -26.51
N CYS A 369 -32.66 -1.75 -25.37
CA CYS A 369 -33.33 -2.35 -24.20
C CYS A 369 -34.69 -1.72 -23.87
N PHE A 370 -35.58 -1.62 -24.86
CA PHE A 370 -37.03 -1.68 -24.62
C PHE A 370 -37.53 -3.02 -25.16
N ARG A 371 -37.59 -4.04 -24.30
CA ARG A 371 -38.45 -5.20 -24.55
C ARG A 371 -39.82 -4.82 -24.00
N PRO A 372 -40.85 -4.53 -24.82
CA PRO A 372 -42.19 -4.32 -24.30
C PRO A 372 -42.68 -5.62 -23.64
N PRO A 373 -43.47 -5.55 -22.56
CA PRO A 373 -44.11 -6.72 -21.99
C PRO A 373 -45.01 -7.35 -23.07
N GLN A 374 -44.85 -8.65 -23.33
CA GLN A 374 -45.77 -9.37 -24.19
C GLN A 374 -47.16 -9.40 -23.52
N PRO A 375 -48.24 -9.03 -24.21
CA PRO A 375 -49.58 -9.34 -23.75
C PRO A 375 -49.82 -10.84 -23.94
N HIS A 376 -50.20 -11.52 -22.86
CA HIS A 376 -50.82 -12.84 -22.94
C HIS A 376 -52.03 -12.80 -23.88
N PRO A 377 -52.14 -13.68 -24.88
CA PRO A 377 -53.41 -13.98 -25.51
C PRO A 377 -54.11 -15.11 -24.73
N LEU A 378 -55.31 -14.77 -24.22
CA LEU A 378 -56.47 -15.60 -23.85
C LEU A 378 -56.24 -16.99 -23.25
#